data_AF-A0AAV2IBQ9-F1
#
_entry.id   AF-A0AAV2IBQ9-F1
#
_cell.length_a   1.000
_cell.length_b   1.000
_cell.length_c   1.000
_cell.angle_alpha   90.00
_cell.angle_beta   90.00
_cell.angle_gamma   90.00
#
_symmetry.space_group_name_H-M   'P 1'
#
loop_
_entity.id
_entity.type
_entity.pdbx_description
1 polymer ?
#
loop_
_entity_poly.entity_id
_entity_poly.type
_entity_poly.pdbx_seq_one_letter_code
_entity_poly.pdbx_strand_id
1 'polypeptide(L)'
;MEESLNYTEEQRKLHLETLQSQTTLVMIPALTFLSLLLVTGVIGNSLVLLVYWRKRSKTPEKVFILVVAVYDLLTNAITIPGEMYESLNDWDFDHPTVCRIQQYIS
;
A
#
# COMPACT_ATOMS: atom_id res chain seq x y z
N MET A 1 6.14 -17.34 -34.22
CA MET A 1 6.33 -18.72 -33.73
C MET A 1 6.87 -18.56 -32.33
N GLU A 2 5.98 -18.42 -31.35
CA GLU A 2 6.36 -18.37 -29.94
C GLU A 2 6.79 -19.78 -29.54
N GLU A 3 8.09 -19.95 -29.37
CA GLU A 3 8.69 -21.14 -28.79
C GLU A 3 8.30 -21.13 -27.30
N SER A 4 7.22 -21.84 -26.95
CA SER A 4 6.85 -22.05 -25.55
C SER A 4 7.91 -22.97 -24.94
N LEU A 5 9.00 -22.37 -24.47
CA LEU A 5 10.09 -23.11 -23.86
C LEU A 5 9.52 -23.87 -22.66
N ASN A 6 9.64 -25.20 -22.72
CA ASN A 6 9.21 -26.09 -21.64
C ASN A 6 10.22 -25.99 -20.49
N TYR A 7 10.22 -24.86 -19.80
CA TYR A 7 11.05 -24.64 -18.60
C TYR A 7 10.56 -25.55 -17.48
N THR A 8 11.51 -26.13 -16.75
CA THR A 8 11.19 -26.85 -15.50
C THR A 8 10.63 -25.83 -14.51
N GLU A 9 9.66 -26.21 -13.66
CA GLU A 9 9.05 -25.30 -12.65
C GLU A 9 10.09 -24.56 -11.81
N GLU A 10 11.20 -25.23 -11.49
CA GLU A 10 12.36 -24.65 -10.78
C GLU A 10 13.04 -23.50 -11.55
N GLN A 11 13.21 -23.65 -12.86
CA GLN A 11 13.80 -22.60 -13.71
C GLN A 11 12.85 -21.41 -13.84
N ARG A 12 11.54 -21.65 -13.89
CA ARG A 12 10.54 -20.59 -13.93
C ARG A 12 10.60 -19.76 -12.65
N LYS A 13 10.61 -20.41 -11.48
CA LYS A 13 10.73 -19.71 -10.17
C LYS A 13 12.02 -18.91 -10.05
N LEU A 14 13.16 -19.50 -10.44
CA LEU A 14 14.46 -18.81 -10.41
C LEU A 14 14.48 -17.57 -11.32
N HIS A 15 13.85 -17.67 -12.50
CA HIS A 15 13.73 -16.54 -13.42
C HIS A 15 12.83 -15.43 -12.87
N LEU A 16 11.68 -15.79 -12.30
CA LEU A 16 10.76 -14.86 -11.65
C LEU A 16 11.43 -14.14 -10.46
N GLU A 17 12.18 -14.87 -9.62
CA GLU A 17 12.94 -14.30 -8.50
C GLU A 17 14.01 -13.30 -8.98
N THR A 18 14.69 -13.63 -10.08
CA THR A 18 15.67 -12.72 -10.69
C THR A 18 15.01 -11.44 -11.21
N LEU A 19 13.86 -11.56 -11.89
CA LEU A 19 13.09 -10.42 -12.36
C LEU A 19 12.58 -9.57 -11.20
N GLN A 20 12.07 -10.20 -10.14
CA GLN A 20 11.60 -9.53 -8.93
C GLN A 20 12.71 -8.72 -8.27
N SER A 21 13.93 -9.26 -8.16
CA SER A 21 15.08 -8.54 -7.61
C SER A 21 15.43 -7.29 -8.42
N GLN A 22 15.42 -7.39 -9.76
CA GLN A 22 15.69 -6.25 -10.63
C GLN A 22 14.61 -5.16 -10.54
N THR A 23 13.33 -5.56 -10.55
CA THR A 23 12.20 -4.62 -10.44
C THR A 23 12.16 -3.94 -9.07
N THR A 24 12.42 -4.69 -7.99
CA THR A 24 12.43 -4.17 -6.63
C THR A 24 13.40 -3.01 -6.49
N LEU A 25 14.61 -3.10 -7.07
CA LEU A 25 15.61 -2.03 -7.00
C LEU A 25 15.11 -0.71 -7.63
N VAL A 26 14.31 -0.78 -8.68
CA VAL A 26 13.72 0.39 -9.35
C VAL A 26 12.55 0.95 -8.53
N MET A 27 11.85 0.10 -7.78
CA MET A 27 10.74 0.49 -6.90
C MET A 27 11.17 0.99 -5.51
N ILE A 28 12.42 0.77 -5.09
CA ILE A 28 12.98 1.33 -3.83
C ILE A 28 12.59 2.81 -3.59
N PRO A 29 12.80 3.76 -4.54
CA PRO A 29 12.41 5.15 -4.34
C PRO A 29 10.90 5.36 -4.12
N ALA A 30 10.06 4.52 -4.73
CA ALA A 30 8.61 4.56 -4.48
C ALA A 30 8.29 4.04 -3.07
N LEU A 31 8.89 2.92 -2.66
CA LEU A 31 8.71 2.33 -1.33
C LEU A 31 9.20 3.27 -0.21
N THR A 32 10.32 3.97 -0.42
CA THR A 32 10.81 4.98 0.54
C THR A 32 9.87 6.17 0.63
N PHE A 33 9.32 6.65 -0.49
CA PHE A 33 8.33 7.72 -0.48
C PHE A 33 7.02 7.30 0.21
N LEU A 34 6.51 6.11 -0.11
CA LEU A 34 5.32 5.52 0.50
C LEU A 34 5.47 5.34 2.01
N SER A 35 6.63 4.87 2.49
CA SER A 35 6.88 4.76 3.93
C SER A 35 6.93 6.13 4.63
N LEU A 36 7.47 7.17 3.99
CA LEU A 36 7.41 8.54 4.51
C LEU A 36 5.98 9.06 4.58
N LEU A 37 5.16 8.81 3.55
CA LEU A 37 3.73 9.15 3.53
C LEU A 37 2.97 8.41 4.64
N LEU A 38 3.25 7.14 4.87
CA LEU A 38 2.66 6.37 5.97
C LEU A 38 2.99 7.02 7.32
N VAL A 39 4.26 7.31 7.59
CA VAL A 39 4.69 7.89 8.88
C VAL A 39 4.08 9.28 9.07
N THR A 40 4.17 10.15 8.07
CA THR A 40 3.62 11.51 8.14
C THR A 40 2.10 11.52 8.23
N GLY A 41 1.41 10.67 7.48
CA GLY A 41 -0.04 10.49 7.53
C GLY A 41 -0.51 9.96 8.88
N VAL A 42 0.16 8.95 9.44
CA VAL A 42 -0.16 8.41 10.77
C VAL A 42 0.03 9.48 11.85
N ILE A 43 1.17 10.16 11.86
CA ILE A 43 1.47 11.19 12.87
C ILE A 43 0.50 12.37 12.75
N GLY A 44 0.33 12.91 11.54
CA GLY A 44 -0.52 14.07 11.27
C GLY A 44 -1.98 13.83 11.63
N ASN A 45 -2.55 12.74 11.14
CA ASN A 45 -3.95 12.42 11.39
C ASN A 45 -4.22 11.99 12.83
N SER A 46 -3.27 11.29 13.48
CA SER A 46 -3.37 10.99 14.92
C SER A 46 -3.33 12.26 15.77
N LEU A 47 -2.49 13.24 15.41
CA LEU A 47 -2.43 14.52 16.12
C LEU A 47 -3.74 15.30 15.98
N VAL A 48 -4.33 15.32 14.78
CA VAL A 48 -5.65 15.90 14.53
C VAL A 48 -6.69 15.21 15.42
N LEU A 49 -6.74 13.88 15.44
CA LEU A 49 -7.64 13.12 16.31
C LEU A 49 -7.47 13.50 17.78
N LEU A 50 -6.24 13.52 18.30
CA LEU A 50 -5.96 13.86 19.71
C LEU A 50 -6.38 15.29 20.07
N VAL A 51 -6.05 16.27 19.23
CA VAL A 51 -6.36 17.69 19.47
C VAL A 51 -7.86 17.93 19.42
N TYR A 52 -8.54 17.39 18.41
CA TYR A 52 -9.98 17.61 18.23
C TYR A 52 -10.83 16.77 19.20
N TRP A 53 -10.36 15.58 19.61
CA TRP A 53 -11.02 14.78 20.65
C TRP A 53 -10.99 15.49 22.02
N ARG A 54 -9.89 16.15 22.36
CA ARG A 54 -9.75 16.87 23.63
C ARG A 54 -10.57 18.16 23.68
N LYS A 55 -10.93 18.73 22.51
CA LYS A 55 -11.68 19.99 22.41
C LYS A 55 -13.19 19.73 22.57
N ARG A 56 -13.74 20.02 23.75
CA ARG A 56 -15.12 19.71 24.17
C ARG A 56 -16.26 20.37 23.35
N SER A 57 -15.98 21.41 22.56
CA SER A 57 -17.00 22.05 21.71
C SER A 57 -17.21 21.25 20.43
N LYS A 58 -18.31 20.50 20.36
CA LYS A 58 -18.74 19.76 19.15
C LYS A 58 -19.38 20.71 18.14
N THR A 59 -18.57 21.22 17.23
CA THR A 59 -19.03 21.94 16.04
C THR A 59 -19.13 20.94 14.88
N PRO A 60 -20.16 20.98 14.01
CA PRO A 60 -20.28 20.05 12.87
C PRO A 60 -19.02 19.99 11.99
N GLU A 61 -18.33 21.12 11.81
CA GLU A 61 -17.04 21.23 11.11
C GLU A 61 -15.96 20.30 11.71
N LYS A 62 -15.91 20.17 13.04
CA LYS A 62 -14.92 19.34 13.73
C LYS A 62 -15.22 17.86 13.59
N VAL A 63 -16.50 17.50 13.54
CA VAL A 63 -16.92 16.10 13.31
C VAL A 63 -16.49 15.68 11.91
N PHE A 64 -16.65 16.55 10.91
CA PHE A 64 -16.15 16.30 9.56
C PHE A 64 -14.63 16.09 9.54
N ILE A 65 -13.85 16.99 10.16
CA ILE A 65 -12.39 16.86 10.26
C ILE A 65 -11.97 15.55 10.93
N LEU A 66 -12.66 15.14 12.01
CA LEU A 66 -12.39 13.88 12.70
C LEU A 66 -12.67 12.66 11.80
N VAL A 67 -13.77 12.67 11.05
CA VAL A 67 -14.10 11.58 10.12
C VAL A 67 -13.06 11.47 9.01
N VAL A 68 -12.65 12.60 8.43
CA VAL A 68 -11.59 12.63 7.40
C VAL A 68 -10.27 12.10 7.97
N ALA A 69 -9.86 12.53 9.17
CA ALA A 69 -8.64 12.04 9.80
C ALA A 69 -8.67 10.52 10.08
N VAL A 70 -9.83 9.97 10.47
CA VAL A 70 -10.00 8.51 10.63
C VAL A 70 -9.91 7.81 9.28
N TYR A 71 -10.56 8.35 8.26
CA TYR A 71 -10.54 7.77 6.92
C TYR A 71 -9.13 7.77 6.33
N ASP A 72 -8.38 8.87 6.49
CA ASP A 72 -7.00 8.97 6.06
C ASP A 72 -6.09 7.98 6.79
N LEU A 73 -6.31 7.71 8.07
CA LEU A 73 -5.55 6.66 8.78
C LEU A 73 -5.87 5.27 8.24
N LEU A 74 -7.13 4.97 7.97
CA LEU A 74 -7.55 3.68 7.44
C LEU A 74 -7.03 3.48 6.01
N THR A 75 -7.19 4.48 5.15
CA THR A 75 -6.71 4.45 3.76
C THR A 75 -5.20 4.34 3.73
N ASN A 76 -4.46 5.17 4.47
CA ASN A 76 -2.99 5.04 4.51
C ASN A 76 -2.54 3.67 5.06
N ALA A 77 -3.26 3.10 6.03
CA ALA A 77 -2.94 1.78 6.59
C ALA A 77 -3.35 0.59 5.70
N ILE A 78 -4.17 0.79 4.66
CA ILE A 78 -4.60 -0.29 3.76
C ILE A 78 -3.95 -0.13 2.39
N THR A 79 -4.02 1.07 1.80
CA THR A 79 -3.49 1.38 0.46
C THR A 79 -1.98 1.21 0.43
N ILE A 80 -1.24 1.81 1.36
CA ILE A 80 0.23 1.77 1.33
C ILE A 80 0.78 0.34 1.48
N PRO A 81 0.38 -0.48 2.48
CA PRO A 81 0.84 -1.85 2.56
C PRO A 81 0.32 -2.72 1.41
N GLY A 82 -0.84 -2.41 0.82
CA GLY A 82 -1.31 -3.03 -0.42
C GLY A 82 -0.35 -2.78 -1.58
N GLU A 83 -0.02 -1.51 -1.84
CA GLU A 83 0.89 -1.10 -2.93
C GLU A 83 2.30 -1.68 -2.73
N MET A 84 2.76 -1.74 -1.47
CA MET A 84 4.02 -2.42 -1.12
C MET A 84 3.94 -3.92 -1.36
N TYR A 85 2.83 -4.57 -1.03
CA TYR A 85 2.65 -6.01 -1.21
C TYR A 85 2.56 -6.39 -2.69
N GLU A 86 1.83 -5.61 -3.50
CA GLU A 86 1.79 -5.79 -4.95
C GLU A 86 3.18 -5.60 -5.57
N SER A 87 3.89 -4.52 -5.24
CA SER A 87 5.27 -4.29 -5.73
C SER A 87 6.25 -5.41 -5.34
N LEU A 88 6.11 -5.99 -4.15
CA LEU A 88 7.01 -7.04 -3.66
C LEU A 88 6.65 -8.43 -4.19
N ASN A 89 5.42 -8.63 -4.66
CA ASN A 89 4.90 -9.94 -5.06
C ASN A 89 4.33 -9.94 -6.49
N ASP A 90 4.79 -9.01 -7.34
CA ASP A 90 4.42 -8.82 -8.76
C ASP A 90 4.39 -10.12 -9.58
N TRP A 91 5.20 -11.11 -9.19
CA TRP A 91 5.41 -12.35 -9.94
C TRP A 91 4.80 -13.61 -9.29
N ASP A 92 4.29 -13.52 -8.06
CA ASP A 92 3.70 -14.64 -7.30
C ASP A 92 2.37 -14.24 -6.63
N PHE A 93 1.57 -13.40 -7.30
CA PHE A 93 0.34 -12.85 -6.73
C PHE A 93 -0.84 -13.82 -6.90
N ASP A 94 -0.96 -14.82 -6.02
CA ASP A 94 -2.02 -15.84 -6.09
C ASP A 94 -3.33 -15.45 -5.37
N HIS A 95 -3.53 -14.16 -5.07
CA HIS A 95 -4.72 -13.66 -4.36
C HIS A 95 -5.54 -12.65 -5.19
N PRO A 96 -6.39 -13.11 -6.13
CA PRO A 96 -7.18 -12.23 -7.00
C PRO A 96 -8.19 -11.34 -6.25
N THR A 97 -8.55 -11.70 -5.02
CA THR A 97 -9.41 -10.90 -4.15
C THR A 97 -8.71 -9.66 -3.60
N VAL A 98 -7.42 -9.74 -3.25
CA VAL A 98 -6.66 -8.62 -2.69
C VAL A 98 -6.42 -7.56 -3.76
N CYS A 99 -6.00 -7.98 -4.96
CA CYS A 99 -5.82 -7.10 -6.11
C CYS A 99 -7.12 -6.35 -6.47
N ARG A 100 -8.26 -7.04 -6.51
CA ARG A 100 -9.56 -6.38 -6.78
C ARG A 100 -9.92 -5.35 -5.71
N ILE A 101 -9.70 -5.68 -4.44
CA ILE A 101 -9.98 -4.75 -3.32
C ILE A 101 -9.08 -3.53 -3.41
N GLN A 102 -7.81 -3.72 -3.72
CA GLN A 102 -6.86 -2.61 -3.86
C GLN A 102 -7.21 -1.69 -5.02
N GLN A 103 -7.65 -2.24 -6.15
CA GLN A 103 -8.12 -1.47 -7.30
C GLN A 103 -9.40 -0.65 -7.03
N TYR A 104 -10.18 -1.01 -6.00
CA TYR A 104 -11.33 -0.22 -5.55
C TYR A 104 -10.95 0.86 -4.52
N ILE A 105 -9.80 0.70 -3.85
CA ILE A 105 -9.35 1.56 -2.75
C ILE A 105 -8.34 2.62 -3.23
N SER A 106 -7.52 2.30 -4.24
CA SER A 106 -6.56 3.19 -4.93
C SER A 106 -7.27 3.97 -6.05
#